data_AF-A0A365NZF2-F1
#
_entry.id   AF-A0A365NZF2-F1
#
_cell.length_a   1.000
_cell.length_b   1.000
_cell.length_c   1.000
_cell.angle_alpha   90.00
_cell.angle_beta   90.00
_cell.angle_gamma   90.00
#
_symmetry.space_group_name_H-M   'P 1'
#
loop_
_entity.id
_entity.type
_entity.pdbx_description
1 polymer ?
#
loop_
_entity_poly.entity_id
_entity_poly.type
_entity_poly.pdbx_seq_one_letter_code
_entity_poly.pdbx_strand_id
1 'polypeptide(L)'
;MEEFPSLSIHYKSKSGSQYSFTEKGVFRISNHWGRASNCRWRLMSSSIASSSSKINNSQSRIGYADWTDFYPNNETEKLFYITIDWETRVLNFMHCHSPQFNNKAAVRTASETAKRIKQIQEVLKDKQWAKHLSFEDYDQLEKEVVEELITTNLSFLEIKRKFQ
;
A
#
# COMPACT_ATOMS: atom_id res chain seq x y z
N MET A 1 -23.49 7.63 -22.03
CA MET A 1 -22.46 8.66 -21.83
C MET A 1 -22.66 9.12 -20.40
N GLU A 2 -21.89 8.59 -19.45
CA GLU A 2 -22.04 9.00 -18.04
C GLU A 2 -21.50 10.42 -17.91
N GLU A 3 -22.39 11.37 -17.63
CA GLU A 3 -22.01 12.74 -17.31
C GLU A 3 -21.32 12.72 -15.95
N PHE A 4 -20.00 12.96 -15.94
CA PHE A 4 -19.30 13.22 -14.70
C PHE A 4 -19.94 14.46 -14.04
N PRO A 5 -20.23 14.42 -12.72
CA PRO A 5 -20.75 15.59 -12.03
C PRO A 5 -19.81 16.76 -12.29
N SER A 6 -20.37 17.94 -12.58
CA SER A 6 -19.60 19.16 -12.77
C SER A 6 -18.85 19.49 -11.47
N LEU A 7 -17.61 19.03 -11.40
CA LEU A 7 -16.79 19.16 -10.21
C LEU A 7 -16.43 20.63 -10.01
N SER A 8 -17.03 21.28 -9.01
CA SER A 8 -16.63 22.64 -8.62
C SER A 8 -15.25 22.58 -7.96
N ILE A 9 -14.28 23.29 -8.53
CA ILE A 9 -12.93 23.36 -7.95
C ILE A 9 -12.96 24.37 -6.80
N HIS A 10 -12.83 23.87 -5.58
CA HIS A 10 -12.88 24.67 -4.36
C HIS A 10 -11.50 25.20 -3.94
N TYR A 11 -10.44 24.44 -4.24
CA TYR A 11 -9.07 24.82 -3.88
C TYR A 11 -8.07 24.35 -4.94
N LYS A 12 -7.03 25.16 -5.18
CA LYS A 12 -5.89 24.82 -6.04
C LYS A 12 -4.59 25.06 -5.29
N SER A 13 -3.79 24.02 -5.15
CA SER A 13 -2.48 24.09 -4.50
C SER A 13 -1.43 24.77 -5.38
N LYS A 14 -0.35 25.26 -4.76
CA LYS A 14 0.81 25.83 -5.45
C LYS A 14 1.47 24.86 -6.44
N SER A 15 1.45 23.56 -6.15
CA SER A 15 1.99 22.51 -7.04
C SER A 15 1.02 22.09 -8.15
N GLY A 16 -0.16 22.72 -8.25
CA GLY A 16 -1.11 22.49 -9.34
C GLY A 16 -2.17 21.42 -9.08
N SER A 17 -2.13 20.69 -7.94
CA SER A 17 -3.24 19.81 -7.56
C SER A 17 -4.50 20.63 -7.28
N GLN A 18 -5.64 20.18 -7.78
CA GLN A 18 -6.96 20.78 -7.56
C GLN A 18 -7.83 19.89 -6.68
N TYR A 19 -8.70 20.51 -5.89
CA TYR A 19 -9.54 19.83 -4.91
C TYR A 19 -10.99 20.26 -5.07
N SER A 20 -11.88 19.28 -5.07
CA SER A 20 -13.33 19.49 -4.97
C SER A 20 -13.84 18.80 -3.72
N PHE A 21 -14.42 19.58 -2.81
CA PHE A 21 -14.95 19.11 -1.55
C PHE A 21 -16.44 18.82 -1.69
N THR A 22 -16.87 17.71 -1.12
CA THR A 22 -18.28 17.36 -0.95
C THR A 22 -18.55 17.14 0.53
N GLU A 23 -19.82 16.96 0.91
CA GLU A 23 -20.18 16.61 2.28
C GLU A 23 -19.59 15.26 2.72
N LYS A 24 -19.40 14.32 1.78
CA LYS A 24 -18.93 12.96 2.06
C LYS A 24 -17.41 12.81 1.99
N GLY A 25 -16.76 13.58 1.13
CA GLY A 25 -15.34 13.41 0.89
C GLY A 25 -14.72 14.48 0.02
N VAL A 26 -13.58 14.13 -0.57
CA VAL A 26 -12.82 15.03 -1.42
C VAL A 26 -12.35 14.33 -2.67
N PHE A 27 -12.57 14.99 -3.79
CA PHE A 27 -11.92 14.68 -5.04
C PHE A 27 -10.62 15.47 -5.16
N ARG A 28 -9.55 14.79 -5.53
CA ARG A 28 -8.27 15.38 -5.89
C ARG A 28 -7.98 15.12 -7.35
N ILE A 29 -7.76 16.19 -8.11
CA ILE A 29 -7.24 16.12 -9.47
C ILE A 29 -5.74 16.44 -9.42
N SER A 30 -4.91 15.48 -9.80
CA SER A 30 -3.46 15.66 -9.79
C SER A 30 -2.75 14.73 -10.76
N ASN A 31 -1.62 15.21 -11.28
CA ASN A 31 -0.67 14.41 -12.06
C ASN A 31 0.47 13.85 -11.19
N HIS A 32 0.49 14.13 -9.87
CA HIS A 32 1.44 13.58 -8.93
C HIS A 32 0.72 13.06 -7.68
N TRP A 33 1.01 11.80 -7.33
CA TRP A 33 0.34 11.09 -6.24
C TRP A 33 1.36 10.70 -5.17
N GLY A 34 0.95 10.78 -3.91
CA GLY A 34 1.85 10.64 -2.77
C GLY A 34 1.27 11.39 -1.57
N ARG A 35 1.96 12.44 -1.10
CA ARG A 35 1.44 13.24 0.02
C ARG A 35 0.41 14.29 -0.45
N ALA A 36 -0.59 14.52 0.40
CA ALA A 36 -1.45 15.70 0.40
C ALA A 36 -1.44 16.25 1.82
N SER A 37 -0.64 17.31 2.07
CA SER A 37 -0.35 17.75 3.44
C SER A 37 0.20 16.56 4.28
N ASN A 38 -0.31 16.39 5.50
CA ASN A 38 -0.01 15.27 6.39
C ASN A 38 -0.81 14.00 6.07
N CYS A 39 -1.32 13.82 4.84
CA CYS A 39 -2.05 12.62 4.46
C CYS A 39 -1.31 11.89 3.33
N ARG A 40 -1.28 10.55 3.40
CA ARG A 40 -0.70 9.70 2.35
C ARG A 40 -1.83 9.20 1.45
N TRP A 41 -1.85 9.67 0.22
CA TRP A 41 -2.76 9.18 -0.82
C TRP A 41 -2.02 8.19 -1.71
N ARG A 42 -2.64 7.05 -1.95
CA ARG A 42 -2.18 6.07 -2.94
C ARG A 42 -3.30 5.85 -3.93
N LEU A 43 -2.98 5.94 -5.22
CA LEU A 43 -3.89 5.44 -6.23
C LEU A 43 -3.89 3.92 -6.18
N MET A 44 -5.07 3.34 -5.98
CA MET A 44 -5.26 1.92 -6.23
C MET A 44 -5.16 1.72 -7.74
N SER A 45 -4.18 0.92 -8.17
CA SER A 45 -4.11 0.47 -9.55
C SER A 45 -5.22 -0.57 -9.72
N SER A 46 -6.19 -0.35 -10.59
CA SER A 46 -7.08 -1.45 -10.97
C SER A 46 -6.23 -2.54 -11.61
N SER A 47 -6.60 -3.81 -11.38
CA SER A 47 -5.88 -5.03 -11.76
C SER A 47 -5.45 -5.14 -13.24
N ILE A 48 -5.89 -4.22 -14.11
CA ILE A 48 -5.50 -4.11 -15.52
C ILE A 48 -4.12 -3.45 -15.68
N ALA A 49 -3.72 -2.59 -14.75
CA ALA A 49 -2.41 -1.99 -14.71
C ALA A 49 -1.50 -2.85 -13.82
N SER A 50 -0.96 -3.89 -14.46
CA SER A 50 0.10 -4.76 -13.96
C SER A 50 1.17 -3.97 -13.18
N SER A 51 1.69 -4.64 -12.14
CA SER A 51 2.60 -4.22 -11.06
C SER A 51 3.94 -3.57 -11.48
N SER A 52 4.03 -3.05 -12.70
CA SER A 52 5.18 -2.38 -13.30
C SER A 52 4.81 -1.14 -14.13
N SER A 53 3.52 -0.87 -14.39
CA SER A 53 3.11 0.34 -15.10
C SER A 53 3.21 1.54 -14.16
N LYS A 54 4.40 2.14 -14.10
CA LYS A 54 4.65 3.41 -13.40
C LYS A 54 3.52 4.37 -13.79
N ILE A 55 2.78 4.85 -12.79
CA ILE A 55 1.85 5.96 -12.95
C ILE A 55 2.62 7.06 -13.66
N ASN A 56 2.27 7.31 -14.92
CA ASN A 56 2.91 8.36 -15.70
C ASN A 56 2.48 9.69 -15.08
N ASN A 57 3.42 10.38 -14.42
CA ASN A 57 3.16 11.69 -13.81
C ASN A 57 2.86 12.80 -14.85
N SER A 58 2.73 12.44 -16.13
CA SER A 58 2.30 13.33 -17.21
C SER A 58 0.77 13.47 -17.28
N GLN A 59 0.01 12.48 -16.83
CA GLN A 59 -1.45 12.50 -16.92
C GLN A 59 -2.10 12.81 -15.57
N SER A 60 -2.93 13.84 -15.56
CA SER A 60 -3.80 14.13 -14.42
C SER A 60 -4.81 13.00 -14.24
N ARG A 61 -4.94 12.53 -13.01
CA ARG A 61 -5.97 11.56 -12.61
C ARG A 61 -6.85 12.22 -11.57
N ILE A 62 -8.05 11.65 -11.40
CA ILE A 62 -8.98 12.03 -10.34
C ILE A 62 -9.00 10.88 -9.34
N GLY A 63 -8.80 11.20 -8.08
CA GLY A 63 -8.98 10.27 -6.97
C GLY A 63 -10.00 10.83 -5.99
N TYR A 64 -10.72 9.93 -5.33
CA TYR A 64 -11.73 10.25 -4.33
C TYR A 64 -11.40 9.53 -3.03
N ALA A 65 -11.68 10.16 -1.90
CA ALA A 65 -11.64 9.55 -0.58
C ALA A 65 -12.73 10.17 0.29
N ASP A 66 -13.38 9.34 1.11
CA ASP A 66 -14.33 9.82 2.12
C ASP A 66 -13.59 10.52 3.26
N TRP A 67 -14.23 11.49 3.91
CA TRP A 67 -13.64 12.21 5.04
C TRP A 67 -13.28 11.27 6.21
N THR A 68 -14.00 10.16 6.35
CA THR A 68 -13.78 9.13 7.36
C THR A 68 -12.52 8.30 7.13
N ASP A 69 -11.93 8.36 5.94
CA ASP A 69 -10.71 7.63 5.59
C ASP A 69 -9.42 8.43 5.86
N PHE A 70 -9.54 9.64 6.41
CA PHE A 70 -8.40 10.48 6.75
C PHE A 70 -7.95 10.23 8.19
N TYR A 71 -6.79 9.59 8.32
CA TYR A 71 -6.15 9.35 9.61
C TYR A 71 -4.95 10.28 9.82
N PRO A 72 -4.80 10.89 11.01
CA PRO A 72 -3.59 11.62 11.37
C PRO A 72 -2.36 10.72 11.21
N ASN A 73 -1.29 11.25 10.61
CA ASN A 73 -0.03 10.52 10.51
C ASN A 73 1.18 11.42 10.75
N ASN A 74 2.29 10.77 11.07
CA ASN A 74 3.62 11.37 11.13
C ASN A 74 4.66 10.33 10.66
N GLU A 75 5.94 10.69 10.73
CA GLU A 75 7.05 9.85 10.25
C GLU A 75 7.63 8.91 11.31
N THR A 76 7.34 9.15 12.59
CA THR A 76 8.00 8.51 13.72
C THR A 76 7.16 7.41 14.36
N GLU A 77 5.85 7.55 14.36
CA GLU A 77 4.95 6.60 14.98
C GLU A 77 4.72 5.36 14.10
N LYS A 78 4.48 4.25 14.77
CA LYS A 78 4.11 2.99 14.14
C LYS A 78 2.62 2.98 13.89
N LEU A 79 2.22 3.41 12.69
CA LEU A 79 0.81 3.57 12.31
C LEU A 79 0.39 2.69 11.12
N PHE A 80 1.32 1.97 10.51
CA PHE A 80 1.09 1.30 9.24
C PHE A 80 1.31 -0.20 9.33
N TYR A 81 0.49 -0.96 8.60
CA TYR A 81 0.61 -2.40 8.49
C TYR A 81 0.46 -2.83 7.03
N ILE A 82 0.77 -4.10 6.77
CA ILE A 82 0.73 -4.68 5.43
C ILE A 82 -0.40 -5.71 5.39
N THR A 83 -1.17 -5.72 4.32
CA THR A 83 -2.02 -6.86 3.95
C THR A 83 -1.65 -7.35 2.56
N ILE A 84 -2.00 -8.59 2.26
CA ILE A 84 -1.84 -9.18 0.94
C ILE A 84 -3.19 -9.70 0.47
N ASP A 85 -3.53 -9.39 -0.77
CA ASP A 85 -4.55 -10.13 -1.50
C ASP A 85 -3.86 -11.31 -2.18
N TRP A 86 -4.19 -12.53 -1.76
CA TRP A 86 -3.55 -13.74 -2.27
C TRP A 86 -4.05 -14.15 -3.67
N GLU A 87 -5.23 -13.69 -4.09
CA GLU A 87 -5.75 -13.95 -5.42
C GLU A 87 -5.00 -13.11 -6.46
N THR A 88 -4.79 -11.82 -6.17
CA THR A 88 -4.09 -10.90 -7.07
C THR A 88 -2.59 -10.78 -6.79
N ARG A 89 -2.11 -11.31 -5.65
CA ARG A 89 -0.74 -11.16 -5.11
C ARG A 89 -0.32 -9.70 -4.92
N VAL A 90 -1.28 -8.81 -4.60
CA VAL A 90 -1.04 -7.38 -4.38
C VAL A 90 -0.87 -7.08 -2.90
N LEU A 91 0.22 -6.37 -2.56
CA LEU A 91 0.48 -5.88 -1.20
C LEU A 91 -0.13 -4.50 -0.98
N ASN A 92 -0.92 -4.37 0.08
CA ASN A 92 -1.54 -3.12 0.48
C ASN A 92 -0.82 -2.52 1.70
N PHE A 93 -0.70 -1.19 1.68
CA PHE A 93 -0.12 -0.39 2.75
C PHE A 93 -1.28 0.28 3.48
N MET A 94 -1.60 -0.21 4.68
CA MET A 94 -2.81 0.12 5.42
C MET A 94 -2.49 0.92 6.68
N HIS A 95 -3.47 1.67 7.19
CA HIS A 95 -3.37 2.45 8.43
C HIS A 95 -4.03 1.71 9.60
N CYS A 96 -3.39 1.60 10.76
CA CYS A 96 -3.88 0.78 11.89
C CYS A 96 -5.23 1.24 12.49
N HIS A 97 -5.61 2.51 12.28
CA HIS A 97 -6.95 3.01 12.65
C HIS A 97 -8.04 2.71 11.62
N SER A 98 -7.69 2.06 10.52
CA SER A 98 -8.70 1.58 9.57
C SER A 98 -9.61 0.53 10.24
N PRO A 99 -10.92 0.53 9.94
CA PRO A 99 -11.85 -0.52 10.37
C PRO A 99 -11.43 -1.94 9.97
N GLN A 100 -10.57 -2.09 8.95
CA GLN A 100 -10.09 -3.40 8.49
C GLN A 100 -8.93 -3.97 9.34
N PHE A 101 -8.42 -3.22 10.32
CA PHE A 101 -7.30 -3.67 11.13
C PHE A 101 -7.76 -4.68 12.19
N ASN A 102 -7.25 -5.91 12.10
CA ASN A 102 -7.62 -7.03 12.96
C ASN A 102 -6.59 -7.34 14.06
N ASN A 103 -5.63 -6.44 14.31
CA ASN A 103 -4.53 -6.61 15.28
C ASN A 103 -3.58 -7.81 15.03
N LYS A 104 -3.64 -8.47 13.87
CA LYS A 104 -2.73 -9.59 13.55
C LYS A 104 -1.43 -9.15 12.87
N ALA A 105 -1.49 -8.12 12.04
CA ALA A 105 -0.31 -7.63 11.32
C ALA A 105 0.54 -6.73 12.21
N ALA A 106 1.87 -6.82 12.11
CA ALA A 106 2.76 -5.96 12.87
C ALA A 106 2.69 -4.51 12.35
N VAL A 107 2.47 -3.57 13.28
CA VAL A 107 2.40 -2.14 12.98
C VAL A 107 3.80 -1.52 13.03
N ARG A 108 4.14 -0.71 12.03
CA ARG A 108 5.47 -0.14 11.80
C ARG A 108 5.39 1.31 11.34
N THR A 109 6.52 2.00 11.35
CA THR A 109 6.61 3.34 10.75
C THR A 109 6.42 3.26 9.24
N ALA A 110 6.17 4.40 8.59
CA ALA A 110 5.99 4.42 7.14
C ALA A 110 7.24 3.93 6.38
N SER A 111 8.43 4.30 6.85
CA SER A 111 9.71 3.90 6.25
C SER A 111 9.96 2.40 6.37
N GLU A 112 9.75 1.83 7.56
CA GLU A 112 9.88 0.39 7.81
C GLU A 112 8.87 -0.41 7.00
N THR A 113 7.62 0.05 6.93
CA THR A 113 6.56 -0.59 6.14
C THR A 113 6.93 -0.61 4.65
N ALA A 114 7.43 0.50 4.11
CA ALA A 114 7.86 0.56 2.72
C ALA A 114 9.05 -0.38 2.42
N LYS A 115 10.02 -0.49 3.34
CA LYS A 115 11.12 -1.45 3.24
C LYS A 115 10.61 -2.90 3.27
N ARG A 116 9.68 -3.20 4.18
CA ARG A 116 9.09 -4.54 4.33
C ARG A 116 8.29 -4.94 3.09
N ILE A 117 7.52 -4.02 2.50
CA ILE A 117 6.81 -4.28 1.22
C ILE A 117 7.80 -4.69 0.13
N LYS A 118 8.91 -3.96 -0.05
CA LYS A 118 9.91 -4.29 -1.08
C LYS A 118 10.49 -5.69 -0.88
N GLN A 119 10.82 -6.04 0.36
CA GLN A 119 11.31 -7.37 0.71
C GLN A 119 10.29 -8.48 0.40
N ILE A 120 9.00 -8.26 0.71
CA ILE A 120 7.94 -9.23 0.38
C ILE A 120 7.75 -9.32 -1.14
N GLN A 121 7.84 -8.22 -1.87
CA GLN A 121 7.79 -8.23 -3.34
C GLN A 121 8.92 -9.06 -3.95
N GLU A 122 10.12 -9.01 -3.39
CA GLU A 122 11.25 -9.85 -3.81
C GLU A 122 10.94 -11.34 -3.58
N VAL A 123 10.39 -11.69 -2.42
CA VAL A 123 9.96 -13.06 -2.09
C VAL A 123 8.90 -13.58 -3.07
N LEU A 124 7.91 -12.75 -3.41
CA LEU A 124 6.82 -13.11 -4.32
C LEU A 124 7.22 -13.16 -5.80
N LYS A 125 8.36 -12.56 -6.16
CA LYS A 125 8.81 -12.39 -7.56
C LYS A 125 9.50 -13.64 -8.10
N ASP A 126 10.38 -14.25 -7.32
CA ASP A 126 11.11 -15.44 -7.73
C ASP A 126 11.49 -16.34 -6.56
N LYS A 127 11.83 -17.61 -6.88
CA LYS A 127 12.14 -18.64 -5.90
C LYS A 127 13.61 -18.65 -5.47
N GLN A 128 14.44 -17.69 -5.90
CA GLN A 128 15.90 -17.76 -5.69
C GLN A 128 16.29 -17.71 -4.22
N TRP A 129 15.49 -17.05 -3.39
CA TRP A 129 15.71 -16.94 -1.95
C TRP A 129 15.59 -18.27 -1.21
N ALA A 130 14.90 -19.26 -1.79
CA ALA A 130 14.59 -20.55 -1.16
C ALA A 130 15.54 -21.70 -1.56
N LYS A 131 16.53 -21.46 -2.45
CA LYS A 131 17.39 -22.52 -3.02
C LYS A 131 18.13 -23.41 -2.02
N HIS A 132 18.38 -22.90 -0.81
CA HIS A 132 19.12 -23.60 0.24
C HIS A 132 18.25 -23.88 1.47
N LEU A 133 16.92 -23.91 1.31
CA LEU A 133 15.97 -24.22 2.36
C LEU A 133 15.40 -25.62 2.15
N SER A 134 15.08 -26.28 3.25
CA SER A 134 14.42 -27.59 3.27
C SER A 134 12.91 -27.38 3.27
N PHE A 135 12.23 -27.76 2.19
CA PHE A 135 10.78 -27.68 2.07
C PHE A 135 10.22 -28.77 1.15
N GLU A 136 9.01 -29.24 1.45
CA GLU A 136 8.28 -30.20 0.61
C GLU A 136 7.41 -29.48 -0.43
N ASP A 137 6.73 -28.40 0.00
CA ASP A 137 5.88 -27.56 -0.83
C ASP A 137 6.35 -26.10 -0.80
N TYR A 138 6.75 -25.59 -1.98
CA TYR A 138 7.19 -24.21 -2.13
C TYR A 138 6.05 -23.22 -1.88
N ASP A 139 4.84 -23.52 -2.33
CA ASP A 139 3.71 -22.58 -2.24
C ASP A 139 3.29 -22.42 -0.78
N GLN A 140 3.41 -23.48 0.03
CA GLN A 140 3.26 -23.41 1.48
C GLN A 140 4.39 -22.57 2.11
N LEU A 141 5.66 -22.86 1.76
CA LEU A 141 6.81 -22.12 2.29
C LEU A 141 6.71 -20.61 2.00
N GLU A 142 6.36 -20.24 0.77
CA GLU A 142 6.20 -18.85 0.37
C GLU A 142 5.12 -18.15 1.20
N LYS A 143 3.97 -18.81 1.42
CA LYS A 143 2.89 -18.28 2.26
C LYS A 143 3.36 -18.07 3.70
N GLU A 144 3.96 -19.08 4.31
CA GLU A 144 4.45 -19.00 5.69
C GLU A 144 5.47 -17.85 5.87
N VAL A 145 6.44 -17.75 4.96
CA VAL A 145 7.46 -16.69 5.01
C VAL A 145 6.83 -15.30 4.83
N VAL A 146 5.91 -15.13 3.89
CA VAL A 146 5.22 -13.86 3.66
C VAL A 146 4.35 -13.48 4.87
N GLU A 147 3.63 -14.44 5.45
CA GLU A 147 2.82 -14.23 6.65
C GLU A 147 3.69 -13.81 7.84
N GLU A 148 4.85 -14.45 8.06
CA GLU A 148 5.78 -14.05 9.10
C GLU A 148 6.35 -12.64 8.86
N LEU A 149 6.67 -12.30 7.61
CA LEU A 149 7.11 -10.96 7.24
C LEU A 149 6.02 -9.89 7.46
N ILE A 150 4.74 -10.25 7.37
CA ILE A 150 3.63 -9.34 7.64
C ILE A 150 3.39 -9.21 9.15
N THR A 151 3.32 -10.33 9.86
CA THR A 151 2.84 -10.42 11.25
C THR A 151 3.91 -10.20 12.31
N THR A 152 5.20 -10.33 11.98
CA THR A 152 6.30 -10.25 12.96
C THR A 152 7.33 -9.17 12.63
N ASN A 153 8.10 -8.74 13.63
CA ASN A 153 9.26 -7.87 13.42
C ASN A 153 10.56 -8.62 13.11
N LEU A 154 10.49 -9.94 12.92
CA LEU A 154 11.65 -10.75 12.54
C LEU A 154 12.23 -10.25 11.21
N SER A 155 13.55 -10.34 11.10
CA SER A 155 14.27 -10.16 9.84
C SER A 155 14.05 -11.37 8.94
N PHE A 156 14.18 -11.14 7.63
CA PHE A 156 14.07 -12.24 6.67
C PHE A 156 15.11 -13.35 6.88
N LEU A 157 16.29 -13.02 7.43
CA LEU A 157 17.28 -14.03 7.78
C LEU A 157 16.83 -14.91 8.95
N GLU A 158 16.24 -14.32 9.99
CA GLU A 158 15.71 -15.06 11.14
C GLU A 158 14.56 -15.99 10.73
N ILE A 159 13.68 -15.53 9.84
CA ILE A 159 12.60 -16.36 9.30
C ILE A 159 13.17 -17.54 8.52
N LYS A 160 14.11 -17.31 7.61
CA LYS A 160 14.74 -18.38 6.80
C LYS A 160 15.43 -19.45 7.64
N ARG A 161 16.03 -19.09 8.78
CA ARG A 161 16.70 -20.04 9.68
C ARG A 161 15.78 -21.12 10.23
N LYS A 162 14.47 -20.92 10.21
CA LYS A 162 13.49 -21.94 10.63
C LYS A 162 13.38 -23.10 9.63
N PHE A 163 13.85 -22.89 8.40
CA PHE A 163 13.73 -23.83 7.28
C PHE A 163 15.11 -24.31 6.78
N GLN A 164 16.17 -24.11 7.58
CA GLN A 164 17.53 -24.55 7.27
C GLN A 164 17.85 -25.90 7.92
#